data_AF-A0A2T4LPX6-F1
#
_entry.id   AF-A0A2T4LPX6-F1
#
_cell.length_a   1.000
_cell.length_b   1.000
_cell.length_c   1.000
_cell.angle_alpha   90.00
_cell.angle_beta   90.00
_cell.angle_gamma   90.00
#
_symmetry.space_group_name_H-M   'P 1'
#
loop_
_entity.id
_entity.type
_entity.pdbx_description
1 polymer ?
#
loop_
_entity_poly.entity_id
_entity_poly.type
_entity_poly.pdbx_seq_one_letter_code
_entity_poly.pdbx_strand_id
1 'polypeptide(L)'
;MTKHKKGSILSIIGLLVVLVIAVIVVFSMISDQIFFKKVNQQEKVEQLNISLNKASKKQIDNYTSQQISNKNNDSWRDASSTEIKAAMDSKEFIESDTQKYQFLELDKYQGIDENRIKRMLIDNPILLEHSDDFIKAAKEKHVNEVYLISHALLETGSAKSELSSGVEIDGKKYYNFFGVGALDEDPVKTGAEYAKKHGWDTPEKAITGGANFIHEHFLSNKDQNTLYSMRWNPKNPGEHQYATDIKWAESNASLMSNFYKDMKTEGKYYKYFVYKDDNKHKKE
;
A
#
# COMPACT_ATOMS: atom_id res chain seq x y z
N MET A 1 50.47 37.85 -37.56
CA MET A 1 50.60 37.01 -36.34
C MET A 1 49.58 37.47 -35.32
N THR A 2 48.43 36.79 -35.27
CA THR A 2 47.31 37.09 -34.35
C THR A 2 47.69 36.67 -32.92
N LYS A 3 47.88 37.65 -32.03
CA LYS A 3 47.98 37.44 -30.57
C LYS A 3 46.62 36.94 -30.05
N HIS A 4 46.40 35.63 -30.01
CA HIS A 4 45.23 35.09 -29.30
C HIS A 4 45.39 35.30 -27.78
N LYS A 5 44.40 36.00 -27.21
CA LYS A 5 44.32 36.47 -25.83
C LYS A 5 44.32 35.30 -24.83
N LYS A 6 45.37 35.18 -24.00
CA LYS A 6 45.39 34.27 -22.84
C LYS A 6 44.17 34.44 -21.92
N GLY A 7 43.62 35.66 -21.81
CA GLY A 7 42.38 35.93 -21.05
C GLY A 7 41.13 35.23 -21.60
N SER A 8 41.07 34.90 -22.89
CA SER A 8 39.92 34.21 -23.50
C SER A 8 39.88 32.72 -23.17
N ILE A 9 41.04 32.08 -22.96
CA ILE A 9 41.11 30.64 -22.65
C ILE A 9 40.73 30.40 -21.19
N LEU A 10 41.23 31.25 -20.29
CA LEU A 10 40.87 31.22 -18.87
C LEU A 10 39.37 31.47 -18.65
N SER A 11 38.75 32.39 -19.40
CA SER A 11 37.30 32.61 -19.33
C SER A 11 36.50 31.42 -19.85
N ILE A 12 36.97 30.75 -20.91
CA ILE A 12 36.32 29.54 -21.45
C ILE A 12 36.40 28.39 -20.45
N ILE A 13 37.55 28.18 -19.82
CA ILE A 13 37.74 27.16 -18.77
C ILE A 13 36.83 27.47 -17.57
N GLY A 14 36.78 28.73 -17.11
CA GLY A 14 35.89 29.15 -16.04
C GLY A 14 34.41 28.90 -16.35
N LEU A 15 33.98 29.23 -17.57
CA LEU A 15 32.60 28.98 -18.04
C LEU A 15 32.29 27.47 -18.10
N LEU A 16 33.22 26.65 -18.57
CA LEU A 16 33.10 25.19 -18.59
C LEU A 16 32.93 24.61 -17.18
N VAL A 17 33.70 25.09 -16.20
CA VAL A 17 33.56 24.66 -14.81
C VAL A 17 32.18 25.00 -14.27
N VAL A 18 31.70 26.24 -14.49
CA VAL A 18 30.35 26.65 -14.07
C VAL A 18 29.27 25.80 -14.74
N LEU A 19 29.42 25.50 -16.04
CA LEU A 19 28.47 24.67 -16.78
C LEU A 19 28.45 23.22 -16.25
N VAL A 20 29.62 22.64 -15.96
CA VAL A 20 29.71 21.30 -15.36
C VAL A 20 29.03 21.28 -13.98
N ILE A 21 29.28 22.28 -13.13
CA ILE A 21 28.62 22.39 -11.82
C ILE A 21 27.10 22.49 -12.00
N ALA A 22 26.62 23.33 -12.92
CA ALA A 22 25.19 23.46 -13.20
C ALA A 22 24.56 22.13 -13.66
N VAL A 23 25.24 21.39 -14.54
CA VAL A 23 24.79 20.06 -14.98
C VAL A 23 24.73 19.08 -13.80
N ILE A 24 25.73 19.07 -12.92
CA ILE A 24 25.74 18.19 -11.73
C ILE A 24 24.57 18.53 -10.79
N VAL A 25 24.31 19.82 -10.54
CA VAL A 25 23.20 20.26 -9.69
C VAL A 25 21.86 19.84 -10.29
N VAL A 26 21.63 20.14 -11.58
CA VAL A 26 20.39 19.75 -12.27
C VAL A 26 20.23 18.24 -12.28
N PHE A 27 21.29 17.50 -12.60
CA PHE A 27 21.26 16.04 -12.59
C PHE A 27 20.96 15.49 -11.20
N SER A 28 21.55 16.05 -10.14
CA SER A 28 21.26 15.67 -8.77
C SER A 28 19.79 15.88 -8.41
N MET A 29 19.17 16.95 -8.89
CA MET A 29 17.75 17.25 -8.63
C MET A 29 16.77 16.31 -9.34
N ILE A 30 17.15 15.71 -10.47
CA ILE A 30 16.29 14.78 -11.23
C ILE A 30 16.66 13.31 -11.04
N SER A 31 17.80 13.03 -10.43
CA SER A 31 18.35 11.67 -10.28
C SER A 31 17.38 10.72 -9.56
N ASP A 32 16.57 11.23 -8.63
CA ASP A 32 15.59 10.48 -7.87
C ASP A 32 14.41 9.99 -8.73
N GLN A 33 14.11 10.70 -9.82
CA GLN A 33 13.11 10.34 -10.83
C GLN A 33 13.66 9.41 -11.91
N ILE A 34 14.98 9.31 -12.05
CA ILE A 34 15.61 8.47 -13.07
C ILE A 34 15.97 7.10 -12.47
N PHE A 35 16.70 7.11 -11.37
CA PHE A 35 17.28 5.90 -10.78
C PHE A 35 16.37 5.24 -9.76
N PHE A 36 16.41 3.91 -9.76
CA PHE A 36 15.75 3.10 -8.75
C PHE A 36 16.45 3.24 -7.39
N LYS A 37 15.69 3.61 -6.36
CA LYS A 37 16.17 3.68 -4.98
C LYS A 37 15.98 2.34 -4.30
N LYS A 38 17.06 1.55 -4.24
CA LYS A 38 17.10 0.31 -3.44
C LYS A 38 16.91 0.60 -1.95
N VAL A 39 16.26 -0.31 -1.26
CA VAL A 39 16.03 -0.24 0.19
C VAL A 39 16.66 -1.45 0.85
N ASN A 40 17.30 -1.25 2.01
CA ASN A 40 17.77 -2.36 2.82
C ASN A 40 16.56 -3.08 3.46
N GLN A 41 16.14 -4.18 2.83
CA GLN A 41 14.98 -4.96 3.25
C GLN A 41 15.21 -5.62 4.61
N GLN A 42 14.17 -5.61 5.42
CA GLN A 42 14.11 -6.25 6.72
C GLN A 42 13.05 -7.34 6.67
N GLU A 43 13.51 -8.59 6.63
CA GLU A 43 12.66 -9.74 6.38
C GLU A 43 12.56 -10.62 7.61
N LYS A 44 11.34 -10.81 8.09
CA LYS A 44 10.98 -11.78 9.11
C LYS A 44 10.39 -13.01 8.44
N VAL A 45 10.73 -14.19 8.97
CA VAL A 45 10.17 -15.46 8.49
C VAL A 45 9.45 -16.11 9.66
N GLU A 46 8.15 -16.30 9.51
CA GLU A 46 7.31 -17.04 10.44
C GLU A 46 7.17 -18.50 9.95
N GLN A 47 7.79 -19.42 10.69
CA GLN A 47 7.68 -20.85 10.40
C GLN A 47 6.36 -21.40 10.94
N LEU A 48 5.53 -21.96 10.07
CA LEU A 48 4.23 -22.50 10.42
C LEU A 48 4.33 -23.99 10.74
N ASN A 49 3.67 -24.42 11.81
CA ASN A 49 3.62 -25.83 12.22
C ASN A 49 2.60 -26.68 11.41
N ILE A 50 1.99 -26.10 10.39
CA ILE A 50 0.98 -26.72 9.51
C ILE A 50 1.49 -26.78 8.08
N SER A 51 1.14 -27.84 7.34
CA SER A 51 1.43 -27.92 5.90
C SER A 51 0.42 -27.13 5.08
N LEU A 52 0.80 -26.69 3.88
CA LEU A 52 -0.09 -25.98 2.96
C LEU A 52 -1.36 -26.79 2.69
N ASN A 53 -1.24 -28.11 2.46
CA ASN A 53 -2.38 -29.01 2.25
C ASN A 53 -3.35 -29.04 3.43
N LYS A 54 -2.84 -29.02 4.67
CA LYS A 54 -3.69 -29.07 5.87
C LYS A 54 -4.32 -27.70 6.13
N ALA A 55 -3.60 -26.62 5.86
CA ALA A 55 -4.12 -25.26 5.95
C ALA A 55 -5.22 -24.99 4.92
N SER A 56 -5.01 -25.38 3.65
CA SER A 56 -6.02 -25.22 2.59
C SER A 56 -7.29 -26.03 2.87
N LYS A 57 -7.16 -27.23 3.44
CA LYS A 57 -8.33 -28.01 3.86
C LYS A 57 -9.17 -27.28 4.92
N LYS A 58 -8.53 -26.65 5.91
CA LYS A 58 -9.24 -25.82 6.91
C LYS A 58 -9.99 -24.63 6.30
N GLN A 59 -9.52 -24.10 5.18
CA GLN A 59 -10.21 -23.01 4.48
C GLN A 59 -11.49 -23.45 3.76
N ILE A 60 -11.50 -24.70 3.27
CA ILE A 60 -12.68 -25.30 2.62
C ILE A 60 -13.75 -25.59 3.66
N ASP A 61 -13.34 -26.09 4.83
CA ASP A 61 -14.24 -26.49 5.91
C ASP A 61 -14.68 -25.31 6.82
N ASN A 62 -14.43 -24.06 6.40
CA ASN A 62 -14.74 -22.83 7.14
C ASN A 62 -16.21 -22.40 6.99
N TYR A 63 -16.70 -21.59 7.93
CA TYR A 63 -18.03 -20.95 7.97
C TYR A 63 -18.36 -20.04 6.78
N THR A 64 -17.36 -19.51 6.05
CA THR A 64 -17.58 -18.63 4.89
C THR A 64 -17.16 -19.29 3.59
N SER A 65 -18.07 -19.40 2.62
CA SER A 65 -17.78 -19.91 1.27
C SER A 65 -16.72 -19.04 0.59
N GLN A 66 -15.54 -19.58 0.34
CA GLN A 66 -14.46 -18.90 -0.39
C GLN A 66 -14.90 -18.66 -1.83
N GLN A 67 -14.82 -17.42 -2.31
CA GLN A 67 -15.35 -17.02 -3.61
C GLN A 67 -14.21 -16.75 -4.61
N ILE A 68 -14.52 -16.88 -5.89
CA ILE A 68 -13.71 -16.36 -6.99
C ILE A 68 -14.62 -15.69 -8.02
N SER A 69 -14.20 -14.50 -8.45
CA SER A 69 -14.84 -13.77 -9.52
C SER A 69 -14.63 -14.45 -10.87
N ASN A 70 -15.61 -14.38 -11.76
CA ASN A 70 -15.44 -14.83 -13.13
C ASN A 70 -14.48 -13.90 -13.90
N LYS A 71 -14.07 -14.29 -15.11
CA LYS A 71 -13.10 -13.52 -15.92
C LYS A 71 -13.53 -12.09 -16.24
N ASN A 72 -14.83 -11.80 -16.21
CA ASN A 72 -15.40 -10.51 -16.55
C ASN A 72 -15.68 -9.62 -15.32
N ASN A 73 -15.42 -10.12 -14.10
CA ASN A 73 -15.75 -9.45 -12.84
C ASN A 73 -17.22 -9.07 -12.67
N ASP A 74 -18.14 -9.86 -13.27
CA ASP A 74 -19.59 -9.60 -13.21
C ASP A 74 -20.36 -10.63 -12.36
N SER A 75 -19.72 -11.73 -11.94
CA SER A 75 -20.35 -12.77 -11.14
C SER A 75 -19.35 -13.54 -10.27
N TRP A 76 -19.82 -13.98 -9.11
CA TRP A 76 -19.04 -14.74 -8.12
C TRP A 76 -19.48 -16.21 -8.09
N ARG A 77 -18.53 -17.11 -7.85
CA ARG A 77 -18.80 -18.52 -7.56
C ARG A 77 -17.90 -19.05 -6.45
N ASP A 78 -18.29 -20.18 -5.88
CA ASP A 78 -17.43 -20.92 -4.96
C ASP A 78 -16.12 -21.33 -5.64
N ALA A 79 -15.03 -21.14 -4.92
CA ALA A 79 -13.69 -21.57 -5.31
C ALA A 79 -13.50 -23.07 -5.05
N SER A 80 -12.87 -23.76 -6.00
CA SER A 80 -12.48 -25.16 -5.80
C SER A 80 -11.33 -25.30 -4.81
N SER A 81 -11.16 -26.48 -4.23
CA SER A 81 -10.04 -26.80 -3.33
C SER A 81 -8.67 -26.52 -3.94
N THR A 82 -8.52 -26.77 -5.25
CA THR A 82 -7.28 -26.51 -6.00
C THR A 82 -7.03 -25.02 -6.15
N GLU A 83 -8.08 -24.24 -6.45
CA GLU A 83 -7.98 -22.77 -6.56
C GLU A 83 -7.62 -22.13 -5.22
N ILE A 84 -8.25 -22.56 -4.13
CA ILE A 84 -7.94 -22.10 -2.77
C ILE A 84 -6.48 -22.43 -2.43
N LYS A 85 -6.05 -23.67 -2.65
CA LYS A 85 -4.67 -24.08 -2.37
C LYS A 85 -3.65 -23.25 -3.16
N ALA A 86 -3.91 -23.01 -4.45
CA ALA A 86 -3.03 -22.21 -5.29
C ALA A 86 -2.97 -20.73 -4.84
N ALA A 87 -4.11 -20.14 -4.47
CA ALA A 87 -4.18 -18.76 -3.96
C ALA A 87 -3.53 -18.59 -2.56
N MET A 88 -3.31 -19.69 -1.84
CA MET A 88 -2.61 -19.73 -0.56
C MET A 88 -1.13 -20.07 -0.67
N ASP A 89 -0.61 -20.47 -1.84
CA ASP A 89 0.75 -21.02 -1.93
C ASP A 89 1.83 -19.94 -1.78
N SER A 90 2.22 -19.66 -0.54
CA SER A 90 3.16 -18.59 -0.21
C SER A 90 4.54 -18.80 -0.82
N LYS A 91 4.92 -20.05 -1.11
CA LYS A 91 6.20 -20.41 -1.72
C LYS A 91 6.40 -19.73 -3.07
N GLU A 92 5.36 -19.70 -3.90
CA GLU A 92 5.41 -19.08 -5.23
C GLU A 92 5.38 -17.56 -5.15
N PHE A 93 4.74 -17.00 -4.13
CA PHE A 93 4.59 -15.55 -3.96
C PHE A 93 5.84 -14.88 -3.41
N ILE A 94 6.60 -15.55 -2.53
CA ILE A 94 7.83 -15.02 -1.92
C ILE A 94 8.85 -14.61 -3.00
N GLU A 95 8.94 -15.39 -4.08
CA GLU A 95 9.91 -15.20 -5.16
C GLU A 95 9.41 -14.25 -6.26
N SER A 96 8.16 -13.77 -6.15
CA SER A 96 7.54 -12.92 -7.15
C SER A 96 7.84 -11.45 -6.89
N ASP A 97 8.31 -10.72 -7.91
CA ASP A 97 8.52 -9.27 -7.81
C ASP A 97 7.25 -8.49 -7.44
N THR A 98 6.08 -9.01 -7.79
CA THR A 98 4.77 -8.42 -7.52
C THR A 98 4.14 -9.04 -6.28
N GLN A 99 4.04 -10.37 -6.21
CA GLN A 99 3.28 -11.03 -5.15
C GLN A 99 4.00 -11.03 -3.80
N LYS A 100 5.30 -10.72 -3.74
CA LYS A 100 5.99 -10.50 -2.47
C LYS A 100 5.37 -9.39 -1.63
N TYR A 101 4.68 -8.43 -2.25
CA TYR A 101 3.96 -7.37 -1.53
C TYR A 101 2.76 -7.89 -0.72
N GLN A 102 2.31 -9.13 -0.94
CA GLN A 102 1.37 -9.77 -0.02
C GLN A 102 1.94 -9.91 1.40
N PHE A 103 3.27 -9.90 1.53
CA PHE A 103 4.00 -10.08 2.79
C PHE A 103 4.56 -8.77 3.36
N LEU A 104 4.26 -7.62 2.75
CA LEU A 104 4.65 -6.33 3.31
C LEU A 104 3.96 -6.13 4.67
N GLU A 105 4.72 -5.77 5.71
CA GLU A 105 4.17 -5.42 7.02
C GLU A 105 3.45 -4.07 6.92
N LEU A 106 2.11 -4.12 6.88
CA LEU A 106 1.22 -2.97 6.71
C LEU A 106 1.10 -2.12 7.98
N ASP A 107 1.54 -2.64 9.13
CA ASP A 107 1.57 -1.96 10.43
C ASP A 107 2.89 -1.20 10.66
N LYS A 108 3.68 -0.97 9.61
CA LYS A 108 4.97 -0.29 9.68
C LYS A 108 5.10 0.83 8.67
N TYR A 109 5.27 2.04 9.19
CA TYR A 109 5.71 3.19 8.42
C TYR A 109 7.14 2.99 7.89
N GLN A 110 7.32 3.15 6.58
CA GLN A 110 8.59 2.92 5.88
C GLN A 110 9.50 4.16 5.87
N GLY A 111 8.93 5.36 5.72
CA GLY A 111 9.69 6.59 5.54
C GLY A 111 10.13 6.80 4.09
N ILE A 112 9.23 6.56 3.14
CA ILE A 112 9.46 6.91 1.73
C ILE A 112 9.60 8.44 1.61
N ASP A 113 10.46 8.87 0.69
CA ASP A 113 10.66 10.29 0.40
C ASP A 113 9.35 10.96 -0.03
N GLU A 114 9.00 12.08 0.61
CA GLU A 114 7.72 12.76 0.41
C GLU A 114 7.50 13.16 -1.06
N ASN A 115 8.57 13.55 -1.78
CA ASN A 115 8.45 13.92 -3.19
C ASN A 115 8.14 12.71 -4.07
N ARG A 116 8.57 11.49 -3.70
CA ARG A 116 8.15 10.26 -4.40
C ARG A 116 6.65 10.02 -4.23
N ILE A 117 6.13 10.21 -3.01
CA ILE A 117 4.69 10.08 -2.72
C ILE A 117 3.89 11.14 -3.48
N LYS A 118 4.31 12.41 -3.43
CA LYS A 118 3.66 13.52 -4.15
C LYS A 118 3.59 13.26 -5.65
N ARG A 119 4.67 12.76 -6.26
CA ARG A 119 4.68 12.41 -7.69
C ARG A 119 3.73 11.26 -8.04
N MET A 120 3.63 10.24 -7.19
CA MET A 120 2.67 9.14 -7.36
C MET A 120 1.21 9.66 -7.35
N LEU A 121 0.96 10.78 -6.67
CA LEU A 121 -0.37 11.38 -6.50
C LEU A 121 -0.67 12.50 -7.51
N ILE A 122 0.17 12.73 -8.53
CA ILE A 122 0.03 13.90 -9.43
C ILE A 122 -1.33 13.96 -10.16
N ASP A 123 -1.93 12.81 -10.46
CA ASP A 123 -3.24 12.70 -11.13
C ASP A 123 -4.42 12.70 -10.13
N ASN A 124 -4.15 12.85 -8.83
CA ASN A 124 -5.13 12.83 -7.75
C ASN A 124 -5.00 14.11 -6.89
N PRO A 125 -5.50 15.27 -7.36
CA PRO A 125 -5.20 16.58 -6.78
C PRO A 125 -5.60 16.71 -5.30
N ILE A 126 -6.73 16.12 -4.89
CA ILE A 126 -7.19 16.14 -3.49
C ILE A 126 -6.23 15.36 -2.59
N LEU A 127 -5.80 14.17 -3.01
CA LEU A 127 -4.83 13.39 -2.21
C LEU A 127 -3.44 14.02 -2.23
N LEU A 128 -3.06 14.67 -3.34
CA LEU A 128 -1.81 15.40 -3.45
C LEU A 128 -1.77 16.58 -2.47
N GLU A 129 -2.85 17.36 -2.39
CA GLU A 129 -3.01 18.46 -1.45
C GLU A 129 -2.83 18.01 0.00
N HIS A 130 -3.35 16.82 0.34
CA HIS A 130 -3.27 16.24 1.68
C HIS A 130 -2.16 15.19 1.85
N SER A 131 -1.19 15.12 0.93
CA SER A 131 -0.14 14.09 0.96
C SER A 131 0.68 14.13 2.26
N ASP A 132 0.94 15.32 2.80
CA ASP A 132 1.66 15.50 4.07
C ASP A 132 0.82 15.01 5.26
N ASP A 133 -0.51 15.19 5.24
CA ASP A 133 -1.44 14.65 6.25
C ASP A 133 -1.42 13.12 6.24
N PHE A 134 -1.41 12.49 5.05
CA PHE A 134 -1.31 11.03 4.90
C PHE A 134 0.01 10.50 5.45
N ILE A 135 1.13 11.16 5.12
CA ILE A 135 2.47 10.76 5.58
C ILE A 135 2.57 10.86 7.10
N LYS A 136 2.07 11.96 7.67
CA LYS A 136 2.01 12.17 9.12
C LYS A 136 1.13 11.12 9.80
N ALA A 137 -0.09 10.91 9.30
CA ALA A 137 -1.02 9.94 9.85
C ALA A 137 -0.47 8.51 9.79
N ALA A 138 0.11 8.10 8.66
CA ALA A 138 0.75 6.79 8.50
C ALA A 138 1.85 6.56 9.56
N LYS A 139 2.69 7.57 9.79
CA LYS A 139 3.74 7.52 10.81
C LYS A 139 3.17 7.44 12.23
N GLU A 140 2.24 8.32 12.58
CA GLU A 140 1.67 8.41 13.93
C GLU A 140 0.81 7.18 14.29
N LYS A 141 0.12 6.62 13.29
CA LYS A 141 -0.82 5.50 13.47
C LYS A 141 -0.22 4.14 13.13
N HIS A 142 1.09 4.08 12.87
CA HIS A 142 1.80 2.84 12.54
C HIS A 142 1.10 2.08 11.41
N VAL A 143 0.93 2.77 10.28
CA VAL A 143 0.42 2.19 9.03
C VAL A 143 1.46 2.43 7.95
N ASN A 144 1.65 1.46 7.06
CA ASN A 144 2.46 1.64 5.87
C ASN A 144 1.83 2.74 5.00
N GLU A 145 2.60 3.77 4.67
CA GLU A 145 2.11 4.96 3.97
C GLU A 145 1.61 4.65 2.55
N VAL A 146 2.20 3.67 1.87
CA VAL A 146 1.74 3.24 0.54
C VAL A 146 0.40 2.54 0.65
N TYR A 147 0.24 1.63 1.61
CA TYR A 147 -1.02 0.96 1.88
C TYR A 147 -2.12 1.94 2.26
N LEU A 148 -1.85 2.89 3.17
CA LEU A 148 -2.84 3.89 3.60
C LEU A 148 -3.35 4.72 2.41
N ILE A 149 -2.45 5.19 1.55
CA ILE A 149 -2.79 5.97 0.36
C ILE A 149 -3.51 5.10 -0.68
N SER A 150 -3.06 3.86 -0.89
CA SER A 150 -3.70 2.90 -1.79
C SER A 150 -5.15 2.64 -1.38
N HIS A 151 -5.39 2.49 -0.08
CA HIS A 151 -6.72 2.26 0.46
C HIS A 151 -7.62 3.47 0.26
N ALA A 152 -7.13 4.68 0.56
CA ALA A 152 -7.88 5.90 0.28
C ALA A 152 -8.24 6.04 -1.21
N LEU A 153 -7.31 5.74 -2.12
CA LEU A 153 -7.54 5.78 -3.58
C LEU A 153 -8.67 4.84 -4.02
N LEU A 154 -8.69 3.60 -3.50
CA LEU A 154 -9.71 2.61 -3.83
C LEU A 154 -11.08 2.99 -3.27
N GLU A 155 -11.14 3.34 -1.97
CA GLU A 155 -12.40 3.59 -1.27
C GLU A 155 -13.11 4.87 -1.74
N THR A 156 -12.37 5.82 -2.29
CA THR A 156 -12.92 7.14 -2.68
C THR A 156 -12.93 7.37 -4.18
N GLY A 157 -12.62 6.34 -4.98
CA GLY A 157 -12.54 6.44 -6.43
C GLY A 157 -11.60 7.57 -6.86
N SER A 158 -10.36 7.56 -6.36
CA SER A 158 -9.37 8.65 -6.55
C SER A 158 -9.69 9.95 -5.81
N ALA A 159 -10.25 9.87 -4.59
CA ALA A 159 -10.73 11.01 -3.80
C ALA A 159 -11.78 11.88 -4.51
N LYS A 160 -12.46 11.33 -5.51
CA LYS A 160 -13.56 12.00 -6.24
C LYS A 160 -14.92 11.78 -5.60
N SER A 161 -14.99 10.93 -4.58
CA SER A 161 -16.21 10.71 -3.82
C SER A 161 -16.70 12.00 -3.14
N GLU A 162 -18.01 12.10 -2.95
CA GLU A 162 -18.63 13.18 -2.20
C GLU A 162 -18.11 13.20 -0.74
N LEU A 163 -17.89 12.02 -0.15
CA LEU A 163 -17.35 11.82 1.19
C LEU A 163 -15.94 12.44 1.39
N SER A 164 -15.03 12.22 0.44
CA SER A 164 -13.67 12.77 0.49
C SER A 164 -13.63 14.27 0.22
N SER A 165 -14.56 14.76 -0.62
CA SER A 165 -14.73 16.21 -0.87
C SER A 165 -15.40 16.93 0.30
N GLY A 166 -16.07 16.17 1.17
CA GLY A 166 -16.74 16.56 2.40
C GLY A 166 -18.22 16.89 2.22
N VAL A 167 -19.03 16.46 3.18
CA VAL A 167 -20.50 16.58 3.19
C VAL A 167 -20.93 17.59 4.25
N GLU A 168 -21.84 18.49 3.91
CA GLU A 168 -22.38 19.48 4.85
C GLU A 168 -23.51 18.89 5.69
N ILE A 169 -23.37 18.96 7.02
CA ILE A 169 -24.40 18.57 7.98
C ILE A 169 -24.49 19.69 9.03
N ASP A 170 -25.68 20.30 9.16
CA ASP A 170 -25.97 21.38 10.10
C ASP A 170 -25.00 22.58 10.00
N GLY A 171 -24.65 22.98 8.78
CA GLY A 171 -23.76 24.12 8.52
C GLY A 171 -22.27 23.85 8.78
N LYS A 172 -21.87 22.58 8.95
CA LYS A 172 -20.47 22.18 9.08
C LYS A 172 -20.14 21.05 8.12
N LYS A 173 -18.94 21.11 7.54
CA LYS A 173 -18.46 20.11 6.58
C LYS A 173 -17.68 19.00 7.29
N TYR A 174 -17.95 17.74 6.91
CA TYR A 174 -17.29 16.56 7.44
C TYR A 174 -16.71 15.72 6.32
N TYR A 175 -15.54 15.14 6.54
CA TYR A 175 -14.74 14.47 5.52
C TYR A 175 -14.52 13.00 5.86
N ASN A 176 -14.44 12.14 4.85
CA ASN A 176 -14.14 10.73 5.02
C ASN A 176 -13.35 10.20 3.82
N PHE A 177 -12.07 9.87 4.04
CA PHE A 177 -11.13 9.46 3.00
C PHE A 177 -11.01 7.95 2.80
N PHE A 178 -11.71 7.14 3.60
CA PHE A 178 -11.58 5.69 3.59
C PHE A 178 -12.93 4.96 3.64
N GLY A 179 -14.04 5.67 3.34
CA GLY A 179 -15.38 5.08 3.35
C GLY A 179 -15.81 4.53 4.71
N VAL A 180 -15.20 4.96 5.83
CA VAL A 180 -15.47 4.36 7.14
C VAL A 180 -16.92 4.63 7.55
N GLY A 181 -17.69 3.57 7.80
CA GLY A 181 -19.10 3.67 8.17
C GLY A 181 -20.04 4.01 7.01
N ALA A 182 -19.58 3.99 5.76
CA ALA A 182 -20.41 4.12 4.57
C ALA A 182 -21.09 2.76 4.26
N LEU A 183 -22.39 2.67 4.51
CA LEU A 183 -23.20 1.45 4.29
C LEU A 183 -23.86 1.49 2.91
N ASP A 184 -24.01 0.32 2.28
CA ASP A 184 -24.50 0.17 0.89
C ASP A 184 -25.86 0.85 0.61
N GLU A 185 -26.73 0.96 1.63
CA GLU A 185 -28.06 1.58 1.48
C GLU A 185 -28.00 3.08 1.20
N ASP A 186 -27.05 3.79 1.82
CA ASP A 186 -26.84 5.23 1.69
C ASP A 186 -25.41 5.59 2.14
N PRO A 187 -24.40 5.28 1.30
CA PRO A 187 -23.00 5.34 1.71
C PRO A 187 -22.54 6.78 2.02
N VAL A 188 -23.09 7.77 1.31
CA VAL A 188 -22.76 9.19 1.53
C VAL A 188 -23.29 9.65 2.89
N LYS A 189 -24.57 9.42 3.18
CA LYS A 189 -25.16 9.86 4.44
C LYS A 189 -24.54 9.16 5.64
N THR A 190 -24.48 7.83 5.60
CA THR A 190 -23.96 7.03 6.72
C THR A 190 -22.48 7.30 6.98
N GLY A 191 -21.67 7.41 5.92
CA GLY A 191 -20.26 7.77 6.02
C GLY A 191 -20.03 9.19 6.56
N ALA A 192 -20.88 10.16 6.21
CA ALA A 192 -20.80 11.53 6.71
C ALA A 192 -21.29 11.64 8.18
N GLU A 193 -22.33 10.91 8.56
CA GLU A 193 -22.79 10.80 9.96
C GLU A 193 -21.73 10.15 10.85
N TYR A 194 -21.03 9.13 10.35
CA TYR A 194 -19.88 8.54 11.03
C TYR A 194 -18.77 9.59 11.23
N ALA A 195 -18.40 10.32 10.16
CA ALA A 195 -17.41 11.38 10.22
C ALA A 195 -17.80 12.48 11.23
N LYS A 196 -19.07 12.89 11.25
CA LYS A 196 -19.63 13.84 12.24
C LYS A 196 -19.48 13.33 13.67
N LYS A 197 -19.86 12.07 13.92
CA LYS A 197 -19.75 11.44 15.24
C LYS A 197 -18.32 11.42 15.77
N HIS A 198 -17.33 11.30 14.88
CA HIS A 198 -15.90 11.26 15.23
C HIS A 198 -15.21 12.63 15.12
N GLY A 199 -15.96 13.70 14.82
CA GLY A 199 -15.42 15.05 14.76
C GLY A 199 -14.46 15.29 13.59
N TRP A 200 -14.63 14.57 12.49
CA TRP A 200 -13.81 14.70 11.27
C TRP A 200 -14.24 15.91 10.43
N ASP A 201 -14.14 17.09 11.05
CA ASP A 201 -14.55 18.37 10.49
C ASP A 201 -13.46 19.09 9.68
N THR A 202 -12.30 18.45 9.52
CA THR A 202 -11.22 18.86 8.62
C THR A 202 -10.65 17.64 7.90
N PRO A 203 -10.04 17.81 6.71
CA PRO A 203 -9.38 16.71 6.02
C PRO A 203 -8.29 16.02 6.86
N GLU A 204 -7.43 16.77 7.54
CA GLU A 204 -6.38 16.23 8.42
C GLU A 204 -6.96 15.29 9.49
N LYS A 205 -8.06 15.69 10.15
CA LYS A 205 -8.72 14.86 11.17
C LYS A 205 -9.32 13.60 10.57
N ALA A 206 -9.94 13.70 9.40
CA ALA A 206 -10.49 12.54 8.69
C ALA A 206 -9.39 11.55 8.28
N ILE A 207 -8.26 12.05 7.78
CA ILE A 207 -7.11 11.23 7.38
C ILE A 207 -6.50 10.55 8.60
N THR A 208 -6.22 11.30 9.67
CA THR A 208 -5.64 10.76 10.91
C THR A 208 -6.58 9.80 11.62
N GLY A 209 -7.87 10.13 11.67
CA GLY A 209 -8.91 9.30 12.28
C GLY A 209 -9.16 8.01 11.51
N GLY A 210 -9.23 8.08 10.18
CA GLY A 210 -9.34 6.90 9.32
C GLY A 210 -8.10 6.00 9.37
N ALA A 211 -6.89 6.57 9.40
CA ALA A 211 -5.67 5.80 9.62
C ALA A 211 -5.67 5.08 10.99
N ASN A 212 -6.19 5.74 12.04
CA ASN A 212 -6.37 5.12 13.36
C ASN A 212 -7.37 3.96 13.30
N PHE A 213 -8.50 4.18 12.63
CA PHE A 213 -9.52 3.14 12.42
C PHE A 213 -8.92 1.92 11.71
N ILE A 214 -8.19 2.13 10.60
CA ILE A 214 -7.50 1.07 9.85
C ILE A 214 -6.54 0.30 10.75
N HIS A 215 -5.73 1.01 11.55
CA HIS A 215 -4.79 0.35 12.44
C HIS A 215 -5.52 -0.51 13.49
N GLU A 216 -6.49 0.06 14.20
CA GLU A 216 -7.21 -0.63 15.28
C GLU A 216 -8.01 -1.84 14.78
N HIS A 217 -8.69 -1.70 13.65
CA HIS A 217 -9.60 -2.71 13.14
C HIS A 217 -8.89 -3.81 12.34
N PHE A 218 -7.77 -3.48 11.67
CA PHE A 218 -7.17 -4.39 10.71
C PHE A 218 -5.72 -4.78 11.02
N LEU A 219 -4.98 -3.93 11.75
CA LEU A 219 -3.54 -4.08 11.95
C LEU A 219 -3.13 -4.25 13.42
N SER A 220 -4.10 -4.26 14.34
CA SER A 220 -3.88 -4.44 15.78
C SER A 220 -3.37 -5.84 16.11
N ASN A 221 -3.79 -6.86 15.33
CA ASN A 221 -3.29 -8.21 15.45
C ASN A 221 -1.95 -8.37 14.70
N LYS A 222 -0.85 -8.57 15.44
CA LYS A 222 0.49 -8.81 14.85
C LYS A 222 0.59 -10.09 14.02
N ASP A 223 -0.37 -10.99 14.15
CA ASP A 223 -0.45 -12.21 13.33
C ASP A 223 -1.16 -11.98 11.99
N GLN A 224 -1.78 -10.81 11.78
CA GLN A 224 -2.53 -10.43 10.58
C GLN A 224 -2.16 -9.02 10.10
N ASN A 225 -0.86 -8.72 10.05
CA ASN A 225 -0.35 -7.41 9.65
C ASN A 225 0.19 -7.36 8.21
N THR A 226 -0.14 -8.36 7.38
CA THR A 226 0.19 -8.41 5.95
C THR A 226 -1.06 -8.78 5.16
N LEU A 227 -1.16 -8.41 3.88
CA LEU A 227 -2.30 -8.82 3.03
C LEU A 227 -2.51 -10.34 3.05
N TYR A 228 -1.42 -11.11 2.96
CA TYR A 228 -1.46 -12.57 3.02
C TYR A 228 -2.09 -13.06 4.33
N SER A 229 -1.66 -12.52 5.47
CA SER A 229 -2.12 -12.97 6.78
C SER A 229 -3.51 -12.47 7.14
N MET A 230 -3.90 -11.28 6.68
CA MET A 230 -5.28 -10.80 6.74
C MET A 230 -6.23 -11.70 5.96
N ARG A 231 -5.82 -12.16 4.77
CA ARG A 231 -6.65 -13.01 3.93
C ARG A 231 -6.72 -14.46 4.41
N TRP A 232 -5.60 -15.03 4.81
CA TRP A 232 -5.47 -16.47 5.01
C TRP A 232 -5.32 -16.91 6.46
N ASN A 233 -5.01 -15.98 7.37
CA ASN A 233 -4.72 -16.25 8.78
C ASN A 233 -3.88 -17.52 8.99
N PRO A 234 -2.63 -17.57 8.50
CA PRO A 234 -1.85 -18.81 8.46
C PRO A 234 -1.58 -19.45 9.83
N LYS A 235 -1.69 -18.67 10.93
CA LYS A 235 -1.62 -19.20 12.30
C LYS A 235 -2.90 -19.93 12.72
N ASN A 236 -4.06 -19.42 12.32
CA ASN A 236 -5.36 -20.02 12.54
C ASN A 236 -6.16 -20.11 11.23
N PRO A 237 -5.78 -21.00 10.27
CA PRO A 237 -6.40 -21.00 8.94
C PRO A 237 -7.90 -21.25 9.01
N GLY A 238 -8.66 -20.42 8.29
CA GLY A 238 -10.13 -20.40 8.27
C GLY A 238 -10.74 -19.35 9.21
N GLU A 239 -10.01 -18.88 10.22
CA GLU A 239 -10.59 -17.97 11.21
C GLU A 239 -10.27 -16.50 10.88
N HIS A 240 -11.20 -15.58 11.21
CA HIS A 240 -11.01 -14.12 11.14
C HIS A 240 -10.38 -13.63 9.83
N GLN A 241 -11.01 -13.94 8.69
CA GLN A 241 -10.53 -13.53 7.37
C GLN A 241 -11.11 -12.19 6.95
N TYR A 242 -10.29 -11.34 6.33
CA TYR A 242 -10.72 -10.01 5.89
C TYR A 242 -11.69 -10.04 4.71
N ALA A 243 -11.56 -11.03 3.81
CA ALA A 243 -12.32 -11.10 2.57
C ALA A 243 -12.62 -12.57 2.19
N THR A 244 -13.70 -12.75 1.43
CA THR A 244 -14.10 -14.06 0.88
C THR A 244 -13.48 -14.34 -0.49
N ASP A 245 -13.15 -13.31 -1.28
CA ASP A 245 -12.47 -13.45 -2.57
C ASP A 245 -11.06 -14.03 -2.39
N ILE A 246 -10.78 -15.20 -2.96
CA ILE A 246 -9.44 -15.81 -2.90
C ILE A 246 -8.35 -14.98 -3.60
N LYS A 247 -8.73 -14.07 -4.52
CA LYS A 247 -7.81 -13.18 -5.22
C LYS A 247 -7.59 -11.83 -4.55
N TRP A 248 -8.25 -11.58 -3.41
CA TRP A 248 -8.15 -10.30 -2.71
C TRP A 248 -6.70 -9.91 -2.39
N ALA A 249 -5.90 -10.82 -1.83
CA ALA A 249 -4.52 -10.51 -1.47
C ALA A 249 -3.64 -10.28 -2.71
N GLU A 250 -3.81 -11.09 -3.76
CA GLU A 250 -3.06 -10.96 -5.02
C GLU A 250 -3.35 -9.64 -5.74
N SER A 251 -4.62 -9.24 -5.78
CA SER A 251 -5.07 -7.99 -6.39
C SER A 251 -4.50 -6.77 -5.65
N ASN A 252 -4.60 -6.76 -4.32
CA ASN A 252 -4.06 -5.68 -3.50
C ASN A 252 -2.52 -5.61 -3.58
N ALA A 253 -1.83 -6.75 -3.57
CA ALA A 253 -0.37 -6.77 -3.73
C ALA A 253 0.08 -6.25 -5.09
N SER A 254 -0.68 -6.54 -6.15
CA SER A 254 -0.40 -6.02 -7.50
C SER A 254 -0.53 -4.50 -7.55
N LEU A 255 -1.57 -3.95 -6.91
CA LEU A 255 -1.74 -2.50 -6.80
C LEU A 255 -0.59 -1.87 -6.01
N MET A 256 -0.24 -2.42 -4.85
CA MET A 256 0.89 -1.93 -4.05
C MET A 256 2.21 -1.99 -4.83
N SER A 257 2.47 -3.09 -5.53
CA SER A 257 3.65 -3.25 -6.37
C SER A 257 3.75 -2.17 -7.44
N ASN A 258 2.63 -1.81 -8.08
CA ASN A 258 2.60 -0.75 -9.08
C ASN A 258 2.96 0.60 -8.46
N PHE A 259 2.40 0.94 -7.28
CA PHE A 259 2.76 2.18 -6.59
C PHE A 259 4.25 2.27 -6.23
N TYR A 260 4.83 1.19 -5.69
CA TYR A 260 6.27 1.16 -5.42
C TYR A 260 7.11 1.31 -6.70
N LYS A 261 6.68 0.67 -7.80
CA LYS A 261 7.33 0.79 -9.11
C LYS A 261 7.26 2.21 -9.67
N ASP A 262 6.11 2.87 -9.60
CA ASP A 262 5.91 4.25 -10.06
C ASP A 262 6.77 5.23 -9.24
N MET A 263 6.91 4.97 -7.95
CA MET A 263 7.83 5.70 -7.07
C MET A 263 9.31 5.33 -7.27
N LYS A 264 9.64 4.37 -8.14
CA LYS A 264 11.01 3.86 -8.38
C LYS A 264 11.74 3.46 -7.10
N THR A 265 11.06 2.75 -6.22
CA THR A 265 11.63 2.20 -4.99
C THR A 265 10.96 0.87 -4.64
N GLU A 266 11.25 0.30 -3.47
CA GLU A 266 10.73 -0.99 -3.04
C GLU A 266 10.30 -0.97 -1.58
N GLY A 267 9.50 -1.96 -1.19
CA GLY A 267 9.11 -2.18 0.19
C GLY A 267 10.32 -2.47 1.08
N LYS A 268 10.19 -2.12 2.38
CA LYS A 268 11.26 -2.34 3.36
C LYS A 268 10.99 -3.51 4.30
N TYR A 269 9.83 -3.55 4.94
CA TYR A 269 9.54 -4.50 6.01
C TYR A 269 8.65 -5.62 5.50
N TYR A 270 9.16 -6.84 5.51
CA TYR A 270 8.43 -8.02 5.06
C TYR A 270 8.32 -9.06 6.18
N LYS A 271 7.17 -9.73 6.24
CA LYS A 271 6.94 -10.90 7.08
C LYS A 271 6.39 -12.03 6.21
N TYR A 272 7.27 -12.98 5.89
CA TYR A 272 6.93 -14.17 5.12
C TYR A 272 6.39 -15.27 6.02
N PHE A 273 5.41 -16.00 5.54
CA PHE A 273 4.80 -17.14 6.23
C PHE A 273 5.15 -18.43 5.47
N VAL A 274 5.94 -19.29 6.10
CA VAL A 274 6.51 -20.49 5.46
C VAL A 274 5.83 -21.73 6.05
N TYR A 275 5.13 -22.48 5.21
CA TYR A 275 4.45 -23.71 5.64
C TYR A 275 5.44 -24.83 6.00
N LYS A 276 5.01 -25.76 6.87
CA LYS A 276 5.83 -26.87 7.37
C LYS A 276 6.45 -27.71 6.25
N ASP A 277 5.79 -27.82 5.11
CA ASP A 277 6.20 -28.60 3.95
C ASP A 277 6.98 -27.80 2.89
N ASP A 278 7.22 -26.49 3.10
CA ASP A 278 8.11 -25.70 2.24
C ASP A 278 9.56 -25.87 2.69
N ASN A 279 10.28 -26.79 2.05
CA ASN A 279 11.70 -27.02 2.35
C ASN A 279 12.64 -25.98 1.75
N LYS A 280 12.19 -25.15 0.80
CA LYS A 280 13.06 -24.18 0.10
C LYS A 280 13.31 -22.95 0.96
N HIS A 281 12.27 -22.47 1.67
CA HIS A 281 12.31 -21.21 2.42
C HIS A 281 12.37 -21.40 3.95
N LYS A 282 12.62 -22.63 4.42
CA LYS A 282 13.01 -22.85 5.82
C LYS A 282 14.33 -22.14 6.08
N LYS A 283 14.35 -21.24 7.06
CA LYS A 283 15.61 -20.77 7.63
C LYS A 283 16.18 -21.90 8.49
N GLU A 284 17.44 -22.25 8.26
CA GLU A 284 18.21 -23.12 9.16
C GLU A 284 18.31 -22.52 10.57
#